data_AF-A0A3B9GXA1-F1
#
_entry.id   AF-A0A3B9GXA1-F1
#
_cell.length_a   1.000
_cell.length_b   1.000
_cell.length_c   1.000
_cell.angle_alpha   90.00
_cell.angle_beta   90.00
_cell.angle_gamma   90.00
#
_symmetry.space_group_name_H-M   'P 1'
#
loop_
_entity.id
_entity.type
_entity.pdbx_description
1 polymer ?
#
loop_
_entity_poly.entity_id
_entity_poly.type
_entity_poly.pdbx_seq_one_letter_code
_entity_poly.pdbx_strand_id
1 'polypeptide(L)'
;MLRVAPQDLPASLSAFIEYRKSGLSLNHVVGCPLDCGYCVRHLFNNYDMKKPHRIVPSSDAVEQLVNHWAFRAHHTPIQIFNRATDPFLPKVKEELFETLEALDLRGLTNLVLIITRWHVTRDDVVRLDQLQHLRVTILCTWSGIEDDRLEPVDQSIAAQSLETLFEGSRRTRCVLYWRPLILGINDTDAHIEKAAQLSNFAHATAFTGL
;
A
#
# COMPACT_ATOMS: atom_id res chain seq x y z
N MET A 1 10.69 -8.82 13.55
CA MET A 1 10.99 -7.41 13.86
C MET A 1 11.73 -6.76 12.68
N LEU A 2 11.32 -5.56 12.29
CA LEU A 2 12.05 -4.76 11.30
C LEU A 2 13.39 -4.26 11.85
N ARG A 3 14.35 -4.04 10.95
CA ARG A 3 15.61 -3.37 11.30
C ARG A 3 15.35 -1.88 11.48
N VAL A 4 16.10 -1.22 12.36
CA VAL A 4 16.11 0.24 12.42
C VAL A 4 16.75 0.78 11.13
N ALA A 5 16.18 1.84 10.57
CA ALA A 5 16.70 2.49 9.39
C ALA A 5 18.04 3.18 9.71
N PRO A 6 18.95 3.30 8.73
CA PRO A 6 20.22 3.94 8.95
C PRO A 6 20.04 5.45 9.21
N GLN A 7 20.98 6.07 9.91
CA GLN A 7 20.86 7.49 10.31
C GLN A 7 21.07 8.46 9.14
N ASP A 8 21.72 8.02 8.07
CA ASP A 8 22.04 8.78 6.87
C ASP A 8 20.97 8.67 5.78
N LEU A 9 19.72 8.36 6.15
CA LEU A 9 18.60 8.37 5.21
C LEU A 9 18.50 9.75 4.51
N PRO A 10 18.28 9.77 3.18
CA PRO A 10 17.92 10.98 2.47
C PRO A 10 16.79 11.74 3.17
N ALA A 11 16.88 13.08 3.19
CA ALA A 11 15.90 13.93 3.86
C ALA A 11 14.46 13.63 3.43
N SER A 12 14.26 13.38 2.12
CA SER A 12 12.97 12.98 1.56
C SER A 12 12.38 11.73 2.21
N LEU A 13 13.21 10.76 2.62
CA LEU A 13 12.78 9.52 3.25
C LEU A 13 12.62 9.67 4.76
N SER A 14 13.50 10.43 5.40
CA SER A 14 13.40 10.75 6.83
C SER A 14 12.13 11.56 7.15
N ALA A 15 11.66 12.40 6.23
CA ALA A 15 10.35 13.03 6.28
C ALA A 15 9.28 11.97 5.94
N PHE A 16 8.90 11.19 6.94
CA PHE A 16 7.99 10.06 6.78
C PHE A 16 6.50 10.43 6.85
N ILE A 17 6.18 11.68 7.23
CA ILE A 17 4.83 12.26 7.10
C ILE A 17 4.88 13.36 6.05
N GLU A 18 4.07 13.24 5.01
CA GLU A 18 4.02 14.23 3.92
C GLU A 18 2.69 14.20 3.18
N TYR A 19 2.28 15.33 2.60
CA TYR A 19 1.09 15.37 1.76
C TYR A 19 1.40 14.79 0.38
N ARG A 20 0.69 13.73 -0.04
CA ARG A 20 0.88 13.10 -1.35
C ARG A 20 -0.46 12.77 -1.97
N LYS A 21 -0.56 12.91 -3.30
CA LYS A 21 -1.76 12.60 -4.09
C LYS A 21 -3.01 13.26 -3.50
N SER A 22 -3.80 12.52 -2.73
CA SER A 22 -5.10 12.90 -2.18
C SER A 22 -5.16 12.87 -0.66
N GLY A 23 -4.03 12.71 0.05
CA GLY A 23 -4.04 12.60 1.51
C GLY A 23 -2.68 12.75 2.19
N LEU A 24 -2.71 12.72 3.52
CA LEU A 24 -1.51 12.72 4.35
C LEU A 24 -0.93 11.31 4.38
N SER A 25 0.31 11.16 3.92
CA SER A 25 0.98 9.87 3.80
C SER A 25 1.85 9.60 5.01
N LEU A 26 1.72 8.41 5.60
CA LEU A 26 2.53 7.91 6.71
C LEU A 26 3.43 6.77 6.21
N ASN A 27 4.75 7.02 6.18
CA ASN A 27 5.75 6.14 5.58
C ASN A 27 6.94 5.90 6.53
N HIS A 28 6.68 5.55 7.80
CA HIS A 28 7.72 5.27 8.80
C HIS A 28 8.46 3.94 8.58
N VAL A 29 8.17 3.23 7.48
CA VAL A 29 8.90 2.06 7.01
C VAL A 29 9.37 2.29 5.58
N VAL A 30 10.64 1.97 5.31
CA VAL A 30 11.30 2.20 4.01
C VAL A 30 12.06 0.96 3.54
N GLY A 31 12.07 0.75 2.23
CA GLY A 31 12.73 -0.38 1.59
C GLY A 31 11.75 -1.47 1.21
N CYS A 32 12.00 -2.12 0.06
CA CYS A 32 11.10 -3.11 -0.50
C CYS A 32 11.90 -4.14 -1.33
N PRO A 33 11.66 -5.46 -1.14
CA PRO A 33 12.36 -6.51 -1.86
C PRO A 33 11.78 -6.82 -3.25
N LEU A 34 10.63 -6.24 -3.62
CA LEU A 34 9.88 -6.63 -4.82
C LEU A 34 10.56 -6.27 -6.15
N ASP A 35 11.52 -5.35 -6.11
CA ASP A 35 12.46 -5.07 -7.20
C ASP A 35 11.86 -4.74 -8.59
N CYS A 36 10.69 -4.12 -8.64
CA CYS A 36 10.09 -3.69 -9.90
C CYS A 36 10.95 -2.60 -10.58
N GLY A 37 11.33 -2.79 -11.84
CA GLY A 37 12.22 -1.89 -12.59
C GLY A 37 11.64 -0.49 -12.84
N TYR A 38 10.33 -0.32 -12.77
CA TYR A 38 9.65 0.97 -12.90
C TYR A 38 9.37 1.66 -11.54
N CYS A 39 9.92 1.13 -10.44
CA CYS A 39 9.57 1.59 -9.10
C CYS A 39 9.97 3.05 -8.86
N VAL A 40 9.05 3.85 -8.32
CA VAL A 40 9.30 5.26 -7.95
C VAL A 40 10.44 5.43 -6.94
N ARG A 41 10.85 4.37 -6.24
CA ARG A 41 12.02 4.35 -5.33
C ARG A 41 13.33 4.74 -6.02
N HIS A 42 13.44 4.61 -7.34
CA HIS A 42 14.54 5.18 -8.11
C HIS A 42 14.66 6.70 -7.94
N LEU A 43 13.54 7.41 -7.76
CA LEU A 43 13.51 8.86 -7.57
C LEU A 43 13.85 9.31 -6.13
N PHE A 44 13.77 8.40 -5.15
CA PHE A 44 13.98 8.71 -3.74
C PHE A 44 15.33 8.23 -3.20
N ASN A 45 16.21 7.73 -4.07
CA ASN A 45 17.52 7.19 -3.72
C ASN A 45 17.46 6.08 -2.65
N ASN A 46 16.44 5.22 -2.71
CA ASN A 46 16.30 4.05 -1.84
C ASN A 46 15.98 2.76 -2.59
N TYR A 47 16.20 2.71 -3.90
CA TYR A 47 15.94 1.51 -4.68
C TYR A 47 16.75 0.31 -4.16
N ASP A 48 18.00 0.53 -3.75
CA ASP A 48 18.91 -0.52 -3.24
C ASP A 48 18.57 -1.00 -1.83
N MET A 49 17.66 -0.34 -1.12
CA MET A 49 17.16 -0.78 0.19
C MET A 49 16.20 -1.98 0.03
N LYS A 50 16.71 -3.15 -0.37
CA LYS A 50 15.89 -4.36 -0.65
C LYS A 50 15.27 -4.99 0.60
N LYS A 51 15.62 -4.52 1.80
CA LYS A 51 15.03 -4.97 3.06
C LYS A 51 14.24 -3.82 3.66
N PRO A 52 13.03 -4.04 4.18
CA PRO A 52 12.30 -3.00 4.89
C PRO A 52 13.00 -2.65 6.22
N HIS A 53 13.03 -1.36 6.53
CA HIS A 53 13.59 -0.78 7.74
C HIS A 53 12.61 0.22 8.35
N ARG A 54 12.51 0.23 9.66
CA ARG A 54 11.68 1.11 10.46
C ARG A 54 12.45 2.40 10.79
N ILE A 55 11.89 3.56 10.49
CA ILE A 55 12.44 4.88 10.82
C ILE A 55 12.17 5.20 12.28
N VAL A 56 10.91 5.08 12.70
CA VAL A 56 10.45 5.28 14.09
C VAL A 56 9.45 4.18 14.48
N PRO A 57 9.25 3.88 15.77
CA PRO A 57 8.15 3.02 16.24
C PRO A 57 6.78 3.43 15.68
N SER A 58 5.90 2.45 15.42
CA SER A 58 4.54 2.71 14.91
C SER A 58 3.73 3.60 15.85
N SER A 59 3.88 3.47 17.18
CA SER A 59 3.29 4.38 18.17
C SER A 59 3.68 5.84 17.93
N ASP A 60 4.97 6.09 17.75
CA ASP A 60 5.53 7.43 17.59
C ASP A 60 5.12 8.03 16.24
N ALA A 61 5.09 7.19 15.19
CA ALA A 61 4.60 7.56 13.87
C ALA A 61 3.14 8.02 13.92
N VAL A 62 2.31 7.27 14.66
CA VAL A 62 0.87 7.52 14.82
C VAL A 62 0.60 8.74 15.71
N GLU A 63 1.39 8.98 16.75
CA GLU A 63 1.37 10.23 17.54
C GLU A 63 1.77 11.45 16.69
N GLN A 64 2.86 11.35 15.93
CA GLN A 64 3.30 12.45 15.06
C GLN A 64 2.29 12.73 13.94
N LEU A 65 1.63 11.70 13.40
CA LEU A 65 0.60 11.85 12.38
C LEU A 65 -0.59 12.67 12.90
N VAL A 66 -1.13 12.32 14.07
CA VAL A 66 -2.34 12.99 14.58
C VAL A 66 -2.08 14.39 15.10
N ASN A 67 -0.83 14.69 15.48
CA ASN A 67 -0.39 16.03 15.85
C ASN A 67 0.15 16.85 14.66
N HIS A 68 0.19 16.27 13.46
CA HIS A 68 0.66 16.96 12.26
C HIS A 68 -0.32 18.08 11.89
N TRP A 69 0.19 19.27 11.53
CA TRP A 69 -0.63 20.46 11.25
C TRP A 69 -1.69 20.25 10.15
N ALA A 70 -1.42 19.37 9.19
CA ALA A 70 -2.34 19.05 8.09
C ALA A 70 -3.35 17.93 8.43
N PHE A 71 -3.23 17.31 9.61
CA PHE A 71 -4.16 16.28 10.06
C PHE A 71 -5.41 16.92 10.67
N ARG A 72 -6.57 16.42 10.25
CA ARG A 72 -7.87 16.70 10.84
C ARG A 72 -8.57 15.38 11.10
N ALA A 73 -8.92 15.14 12.36
CA ALA A 73 -9.65 13.94 12.77
C ALA A 73 -10.91 13.77 11.92
N HIS A 74 -11.20 12.55 11.50
CA HIS A 74 -12.36 12.15 10.68
C HIS A 74 -12.39 12.68 9.23
N HIS A 75 -11.56 13.67 8.90
CA HIS A 75 -11.61 14.37 7.61
C HIS A 75 -10.41 14.10 6.71
N THR A 76 -9.18 14.25 7.21
CA THR A 76 -7.97 14.11 6.37
C THR A 76 -7.81 12.66 5.91
N PRO A 77 -7.81 12.37 4.60
CA PRO A 77 -7.48 11.03 4.11
C PRO A 77 -6.04 10.67 4.46
N ILE A 78 -5.83 9.44 4.92
CA ILE A 78 -4.52 8.92 5.29
C ILE A 78 -4.08 7.89 4.24
N GLN A 79 -2.82 7.91 3.84
CA GLN A 79 -2.23 6.86 3.01
C GLN A 79 -1.10 6.20 3.79
N ILE A 80 -1.15 4.89 4.01
CA ILE A 80 -0.12 4.18 4.79
C ILE A 80 0.80 3.42 3.83
N PHE A 81 2.11 3.61 3.99
CA PHE A 81 3.15 2.88 3.25
C PHE A 81 3.00 2.95 1.72
N ASN A 82 2.52 4.08 1.20
CA ASN A 82 2.26 4.29 -0.22
C ASN A 82 3.48 4.75 -1.05
N ARG A 83 4.66 4.89 -0.42
CA ARG A 83 5.86 5.45 -1.06
C ARG A 83 7.03 4.49 -1.18
N ALA A 84 7.42 3.87 -0.06
CA ALA A 84 8.77 3.34 0.09
C ALA A 84 8.83 1.85 0.44
N THR A 85 7.68 1.22 0.70
CA THR A 85 7.54 -0.21 0.99
C THR A 85 6.24 -0.73 0.39
N ASP A 86 6.06 -2.05 0.34
CA ASP A 86 4.74 -2.66 0.20
C ASP A 86 4.17 -2.97 1.60
N PRO A 87 2.91 -2.60 1.92
CA PRO A 87 2.33 -2.74 3.25
C PRO A 87 2.13 -4.19 3.71
N PHE A 88 1.95 -5.14 2.79
CA PHE A 88 1.60 -6.53 3.11
C PHE A 88 2.79 -7.49 3.12
N LEU A 89 4.01 -6.99 2.89
CA LEU A 89 5.23 -7.79 3.07
C LEU A 89 5.27 -8.41 4.48
N PRO A 90 5.72 -9.67 4.64
CA PRO A 90 5.60 -10.40 5.91
C PRO A 90 6.13 -9.68 7.16
N LYS A 91 7.15 -8.82 7.01
CA LYS A 91 7.73 -8.05 8.13
C LYS A 91 7.16 -6.64 8.30
N VAL A 92 6.45 -6.12 7.29
CA VAL A 92 5.85 -4.78 7.29
C VAL A 92 4.39 -4.84 7.73
N LYS A 93 3.73 -5.96 7.44
CA LYS A 93 2.35 -6.25 7.78
C LYS A 93 2.01 -5.98 9.25
N GLU A 94 2.86 -6.39 10.19
CA GLU A 94 2.62 -6.09 11.60
C GLU A 94 2.65 -4.58 11.90
N GLU A 95 3.57 -3.82 11.29
CA GLU A 95 3.61 -2.36 11.44
C GLU A 95 2.34 -1.70 10.88
N LEU A 96 1.84 -2.24 9.76
CA LEU A 96 0.61 -1.76 9.14
C LEU A 96 -0.55 -1.93 10.11
N PHE A 97 -0.72 -3.12 10.66
CA PHE A 97 -1.83 -3.38 11.57
C PHE A 97 -1.68 -2.66 12.91
N GLU A 98 -0.49 -2.60 13.50
CA GLU A 98 -0.24 -1.78 14.70
C GLU A 98 -0.64 -0.31 14.45
N THR A 99 -0.32 0.22 13.28
CA THR A 99 -0.69 1.58 12.87
C THR A 99 -2.20 1.75 12.73
N LEU A 100 -2.86 0.82 12.04
CA LEU A 100 -4.32 0.84 11.85
C LEU A 100 -5.06 0.74 13.18
N GLU A 101 -4.68 -0.22 14.03
CA GLU A 101 -5.29 -0.45 15.33
C GLU A 101 -5.10 0.75 16.26
N ALA A 102 -3.89 1.34 16.29
CA ALA A 102 -3.64 2.55 17.09
C ALA A 102 -4.47 3.76 16.63
N LEU A 103 -4.70 3.91 15.32
CA LEU A 103 -5.59 4.94 14.79
C LEU A 103 -7.06 4.65 15.09
N ASP A 104 -7.48 3.39 14.97
CA ASP A 104 -8.86 2.94 15.21
C ASP A 104 -9.25 3.07 16.69
N LEU A 105 -8.36 2.70 17.62
CA LEU A 105 -8.55 2.83 19.07
C LEU A 105 -8.81 4.28 19.53
N ARG A 106 -8.39 5.27 18.73
CA ARG A 106 -8.69 6.69 18.97
C ARG A 106 -10.07 7.12 18.48
N GLY A 107 -10.90 6.19 17.99
CA GLY A 107 -12.22 6.47 17.45
C GLY A 107 -12.21 7.18 16.09
N LEU A 108 -11.07 7.21 15.39
CA LEU A 108 -10.93 7.93 14.13
C LEU A 108 -11.71 7.24 13.01
N THR A 109 -12.43 8.03 12.22
CA THR A 109 -13.23 7.56 11.07
C THR A 109 -12.66 8.02 9.73
N ASN A 110 -11.38 8.41 9.74
CA ASN A 110 -10.65 8.83 8.55
C ASN A 110 -10.69 7.74 7.47
N LEU A 111 -10.71 8.17 6.21
CA LEU A 111 -10.45 7.27 5.09
C LEU A 111 -8.98 6.89 5.12
N VAL A 112 -8.69 5.59 5.10
CA VAL A 112 -7.32 5.06 5.03
C VAL A 112 -7.15 4.32 3.72
N LEU A 113 -6.18 4.75 2.93
CA LEU A 113 -5.81 4.15 1.66
C LEU A 113 -4.53 3.32 1.82
N ILE A 114 -4.58 2.08 1.37
CA ILE A 114 -3.44 1.16 1.35
C ILE A 114 -3.30 0.67 -0.09
N ILE A 115 -2.08 0.67 -0.62
CA ILE A 115 -1.79 0.16 -1.96
C ILE A 115 -0.84 -1.01 -1.80
N THR A 116 -1.21 -2.18 -2.30
CA THR A 116 -0.41 -3.40 -2.19
C THR A 116 -0.38 -4.12 -3.52
N ARG A 117 0.69 -4.85 -3.78
CA ARG A 117 0.72 -5.91 -4.79
C ARG A 117 0.94 -7.28 -4.16
N TRP A 118 1.22 -7.32 -2.87
CA TRP A 118 1.59 -8.53 -2.16
C TRP A 118 0.39 -9.23 -1.53
N HIS A 119 0.64 -10.45 -1.04
CA HIS A 119 -0.38 -11.35 -0.51
C HIS A 119 -1.20 -10.73 0.63
N VAL A 120 -2.50 -10.59 0.37
CA VAL A 120 -3.52 -10.38 1.40
C VAL A 120 -4.19 -11.72 1.70
N THR A 121 -4.05 -12.22 2.93
CA THR A 121 -4.59 -13.51 3.36
C THR A 121 -5.99 -13.36 3.98
N ARG A 122 -6.69 -14.47 4.20
CA ARG A 122 -7.97 -14.46 4.92
C ARG A 122 -7.82 -13.98 6.37
N ASP A 123 -6.72 -14.31 7.04
CA ASP A 123 -6.43 -13.82 8.39
C ASP A 123 -6.24 -12.30 8.41
N ASP A 124 -5.59 -11.75 7.38
CA ASP A 124 -5.48 -10.30 7.22
C ASP A 124 -6.86 -9.66 7.10
N VAL A 125 -7.76 -10.27 6.31
CA VAL A 125 -9.14 -9.80 6.15
C VAL A 125 -9.91 -9.84 7.47
N VAL A 126 -9.78 -10.92 8.25
CA VAL A 126 -10.39 -11.02 9.58
C VAL A 126 -9.89 -9.89 10.49
N ARG A 127 -8.58 -9.62 10.49
CA ARG A 127 -7.98 -8.55 11.31
C ARG A 127 -8.43 -7.15 10.84
N LEU A 128 -8.54 -6.93 9.54
CA LEU A 128 -9.09 -5.68 8.99
C LEU A 128 -10.56 -5.47 9.40
N ASP A 129 -11.37 -6.52 9.39
CA ASP A 129 -12.79 -6.46 9.77
C ASP A 129 -13.01 -6.30 11.29
N GLN A 130 -11.96 -6.44 12.12
CA GLN A 130 -11.98 -6.11 13.54
C GLN A 130 -11.89 -4.60 13.82
N LEU A 131 -11.47 -3.78 12.84
CA LEU A 131 -11.44 -2.33 12.97
C LEU A 131 -12.88 -1.77 13.05
N GLN A 132 -13.14 -0.94 14.06
CA GLN A 132 -14.49 -0.47 14.39
C GLN A 132 -14.84 0.86 13.72
N HIS A 133 -13.86 1.75 13.55
CA HIS A 133 -14.07 3.16 13.22
C HIS A 133 -13.48 3.54 11.86
N LEU A 134 -12.26 3.09 11.56
CA LEU A 134 -11.57 3.44 10.32
C LEU A 134 -12.31 2.94 9.08
N ARG A 135 -12.19 3.71 8.00
CA ARG A 135 -12.70 3.34 6.68
C ARG A 135 -11.54 2.96 5.79
N VAL A 136 -11.21 1.67 5.77
CA VAL A 136 -10.06 1.17 5.01
C VAL A 136 -10.46 0.86 3.56
N THR A 137 -9.64 1.33 2.62
CA THR A 137 -9.72 0.98 1.20
C THR A 137 -8.36 0.47 0.73
N ILE A 138 -8.34 -0.72 0.14
CA ILE A 138 -7.14 -1.38 -0.36
C ILE A 138 -7.15 -1.41 -1.88
N LEU A 139 -6.09 -0.91 -2.49
CA LEU A 139 -5.85 -0.95 -3.93
C LEU A 139 -4.90 -2.11 -4.24
N CYS A 140 -5.43 -3.15 -4.87
CA CYS A 140 -4.65 -4.30 -5.31
C CYS A 140 -4.02 -3.98 -6.66
N THR A 141 -2.69 -3.89 -6.69
CA THR A 141 -1.91 -3.48 -7.85
C THR A 141 -1.63 -4.66 -8.77
N TRP A 142 -2.48 -4.81 -9.78
CA TRP A 142 -2.28 -5.74 -10.88
C TRP A 142 -1.71 -4.98 -12.09
N SER A 143 -0.68 -5.51 -12.74
CA SER A 143 -0.04 -4.83 -13.88
C SER A 143 -0.42 -5.48 -15.22
N GLY A 144 -0.43 -6.80 -15.34
CA GLY A 144 -0.42 -7.46 -16.64
C GLY A 144 0.99 -7.65 -17.23
N ILE A 145 2.07 -7.17 -16.58
CA ILE A 145 3.45 -7.26 -17.10
C ILE A 145 4.06 -8.64 -16.85
N GLU A 146 4.24 -9.43 -17.90
CA GLU A 146 4.83 -10.79 -17.81
C GLU A 146 6.37 -10.79 -17.81
N ASP A 147 7.01 -9.67 -18.18
CA ASP A 147 8.47 -9.53 -18.20
C ASP A 147 9.04 -9.39 -16.77
N ASP A 148 9.71 -10.44 -16.29
CA ASP A 148 10.28 -10.53 -14.94
C ASP A 148 11.38 -9.49 -14.67
N ARG A 149 12.01 -8.94 -15.72
CA ARG A 149 13.00 -7.85 -15.59
C ARG A 149 12.34 -6.53 -15.24
N LEU A 150 11.08 -6.35 -15.63
CA LEU A 150 10.27 -5.18 -15.28
C LEU A 150 9.51 -5.42 -13.98
N GLU A 151 8.98 -6.62 -13.80
CA GLU A 151 8.14 -7.00 -12.68
C GLU A 151 8.42 -8.44 -12.23
N PRO A 152 9.31 -8.63 -11.24
CA PRO A 152 9.64 -9.97 -10.72
C PRO A 152 8.50 -10.64 -9.92
N VAL A 153 7.41 -9.92 -9.67
CA VAL A 153 6.33 -10.37 -8.79
C VAL A 153 5.26 -11.03 -9.63
N ASP A 154 4.90 -12.26 -9.28
CA ASP A 154 3.79 -12.96 -9.93
C ASP A 154 2.49 -12.17 -9.78
N GLN A 155 1.90 -11.80 -10.91
CA GLN A 155 0.67 -11.01 -10.96
C GLN A 155 -0.54 -11.74 -10.39
N SER A 156 -0.50 -13.08 -10.34
CA SER A 156 -1.56 -13.90 -9.73
C SER A 156 -1.74 -13.57 -8.25
N ILE A 157 -0.68 -13.09 -7.57
CA ILE A 157 -0.72 -12.64 -6.17
C ILE A 157 -1.70 -11.49 -6.00
N ALA A 158 -1.64 -10.49 -6.88
CA ALA A 158 -2.51 -9.32 -6.83
C ALA A 158 -3.97 -9.70 -7.13
N ALA A 159 -4.19 -10.59 -8.10
CA ALA A 159 -5.51 -11.12 -8.44
C ALA A 159 -6.13 -11.89 -7.27
N GLN A 160 -5.40 -12.85 -6.68
CA GLN A 160 -5.86 -13.63 -5.53
C GLN A 160 -6.12 -12.75 -4.29
N SER A 161 -5.29 -11.73 -4.08
CA SER A 161 -5.47 -10.79 -2.97
C SER A 161 -6.73 -9.94 -3.15
N LEU A 162 -7.03 -9.52 -4.39
CA LEU A 162 -8.25 -8.81 -4.73
C LEU A 162 -9.50 -9.67 -4.46
N GLU A 163 -9.51 -10.90 -4.96
CA GLU A 163 -10.59 -11.88 -4.71
C GLU A 163 -10.76 -12.16 -3.22
N THR A 164 -9.66 -12.40 -2.50
CA THR A 164 -9.66 -12.67 -1.05
C THR A 164 -10.30 -11.52 -0.26
N LEU A 165 -9.99 -10.28 -0.62
CA LEU A 165 -10.59 -9.10 -0.01
C LEU A 165 -12.07 -8.95 -0.36
N PHE A 166 -12.41 -9.12 -1.63
CA PHE A 166 -13.77 -8.92 -2.13
C PHE A 166 -14.77 -9.91 -1.53
N GLU A 167 -14.39 -11.18 -1.47
CA GLU A 167 -15.24 -12.23 -0.93
C GLU A 167 -15.28 -12.23 0.60
N GLY A 168 -14.17 -11.84 1.25
CA GLY A 168 -13.99 -12.02 2.68
C GLY A 168 -14.37 -10.82 3.53
N SER A 169 -14.19 -9.59 3.02
CA SER A 169 -14.35 -8.39 3.84
C SER A 169 -15.76 -7.86 3.84
N ARG A 170 -16.25 -7.49 5.02
CA ARG A 170 -17.55 -6.84 5.21
C ARG A 170 -17.47 -5.32 5.14
N ARG A 171 -16.32 -4.76 5.51
CA ARG A 171 -16.14 -3.30 5.70
C ARG A 171 -15.06 -2.70 4.81
N THR A 172 -13.98 -3.44 4.58
CA THR A 172 -12.87 -2.97 3.76
C THR A 172 -13.28 -2.99 2.30
N ARG A 173 -13.10 -1.85 1.63
CA ARG A 173 -13.32 -1.77 0.18
C ARG A 173 -12.04 -2.16 -0.54
N CYS A 174 -12.17 -2.97 -1.57
CA CYS A 174 -11.07 -3.31 -2.47
C CYS A 174 -11.28 -2.66 -3.84
N VAL A 175 -10.19 -2.19 -4.42
CA VAL A 175 -10.15 -1.57 -5.75
C VAL A 175 -9.13 -2.32 -6.59
N LEU A 176 -9.53 -2.72 -7.79
CA LEU A 176 -8.58 -3.17 -8.80
C LEU A 176 -7.76 -1.95 -9.25
N TYR A 177 -6.46 -1.96 -8.98
CA TYR A 177 -5.57 -0.89 -9.39
C TYR A 177 -4.66 -1.37 -10.52
N TRP A 178 -5.11 -1.17 -11.76
CA TRP A 178 -4.35 -1.55 -12.95
C TRP A 178 -3.19 -0.58 -13.20
N ARG A 179 -1.98 -0.96 -12.77
CA ARG A 179 -0.78 -0.13 -12.94
C ARG A 179 0.54 -0.91 -12.84
N PRO A 180 1.59 -0.39 -13.50
CA PRO A 180 1.52 0.68 -14.51
C PRO A 180 0.95 0.14 -15.82
N LEU A 181 0.22 0.96 -16.56
CA LEU A 181 -0.06 0.70 -17.99
C LEU A 181 1.10 1.24 -18.83
N ILE A 182 1.69 0.39 -19.67
CA ILE A 182 2.84 0.74 -20.52
C ILE A 182 2.52 0.31 -21.95
N LEU A 183 2.59 1.28 -22.87
CA LEU A 183 2.32 1.09 -24.29
C LEU A 183 3.19 -0.03 -24.87
N GLY A 184 2.56 -1.01 -25.53
CA GLY A 184 3.23 -2.15 -26.14
C GLY A 184 3.75 -3.22 -25.18
N ILE A 185 3.46 -3.12 -23.88
CA ILE A 185 3.86 -4.12 -22.88
C ILE A 185 2.64 -4.83 -22.32
N ASN A 186 1.67 -4.09 -21.80
CA ASN A 186 0.54 -4.63 -21.04
C ASN A 186 -0.77 -3.88 -21.34
N ASP A 187 -0.97 -3.55 -22.61
CA ASP A 187 -2.06 -2.71 -23.12
C ASP A 187 -2.85 -3.36 -24.28
N THR A 188 -2.64 -4.65 -24.52
CA THR A 188 -3.39 -5.40 -25.55
C THR A 188 -4.83 -5.67 -25.13
N ASP A 189 -5.70 -6.03 -26.10
CA ASP A 189 -7.10 -6.43 -25.84
C ASP A 189 -7.21 -7.54 -24.79
N ALA A 190 -6.27 -8.49 -24.77
CA ALA A 190 -6.23 -9.56 -23.78
C ALA A 190 -6.00 -9.03 -22.35
N HIS A 191 -5.15 -8.00 -22.18
CA HIS A 191 -4.94 -7.36 -20.89
C HIS A 191 -6.18 -6.60 -20.44
N ILE A 192 -6.85 -5.90 -21.36
CA ILE A 192 -8.12 -5.19 -21.08
C ILE A 192 -9.20 -6.19 -20.67
N GLU A 193 -9.35 -7.29 -21.39
CA GLU A 193 -10.29 -8.35 -21.06
C GLU A 193 -10.00 -8.94 -19.69
N LYS A 194 -8.73 -9.22 -19.38
CA LYS A 194 -8.35 -9.72 -18.05
C LYS A 194 -8.65 -8.71 -16.95
N ALA A 195 -8.36 -7.42 -17.14
CA ALA A 195 -8.70 -6.37 -16.20
C ALA A 195 -10.22 -6.27 -16.00
N ALA A 196 -11.00 -6.39 -17.06
CA ALA A 196 -12.46 -6.42 -16.99
C ALA A 196 -12.96 -7.64 -16.20
N GLN A 197 -12.39 -8.82 -16.40
CA GLN A 197 -12.71 -10.01 -15.59
C GLN A 197 -12.41 -9.79 -14.10
N LEU A 198 -11.22 -9.25 -13.77
CA LEU A 198 -10.81 -8.96 -12.40
C LEU A 198 -11.69 -7.88 -11.75
N SER A 199 -12.25 -6.96 -12.53
CA SER A 199 -13.13 -5.91 -12.01
C SER A 199 -14.41 -6.44 -11.36
N ASN A 200 -14.82 -7.68 -11.70
CA ASN A 200 -15.94 -8.35 -11.04
C ASN A 200 -15.66 -8.68 -9.56
N PHE A 201 -14.39 -8.69 -9.17
CA PHE A 201 -13.94 -8.90 -7.79
C PHE A 201 -13.46 -7.59 -7.14
N ALA A 202 -13.96 -6.44 -7.60
CA ALA A 202 -13.60 -5.15 -7.06
C ALA A 202 -14.83 -4.27 -6.81
N HIS A 203 -14.75 -3.40 -5.81
CA HIS A 203 -15.77 -2.38 -5.60
C HIS A 203 -15.63 -1.19 -6.57
N ALA A 204 -14.43 -1.04 -7.15
CA ALA A 204 -14.12 -0.05 -8.17
C ALA A 204 -12.86 -0.50 -8.94
N THR A 205 -12.64 0.08 -10.11
CA THR A 205 -11.41 -0.08 -10.88
C THR A 205 -10.77 1.28 -11.10
N ALA A 206 -9.46 1.37 -10.90
CA ALA A 206 -8.64 2.52 -11.23
C ALA A 206 -7.47 2.06 -12.10
N PHE A 207 -7.06 2.86 -13.08
CA PHE A 207 -5.92 2.56 -13.93
C PHE A 207 -5.03 3.79 -14.10
N THR A 208 -3.72 3.58 -14.21
CA THR A 208 -2.74 4.67 -14.41
C THR A 208 -1.58 4.19 -15.27
N GLY A 209 -1.27 4.94 -16.33
CA GLY A 209 -0.10 4.70 -17.17
C GLY A 209 1.19 5.37 -16.67
N LEU A 210 2.32 4.96 -17.25
CA LEU A 210 3.63 5.62 -17.13
C LEU A 210 4.00 6.37 -18.42
#